data_AF-A0A3S0VBI3-F1
#
_entry.id   AF-A0A3S0VBI3-F1
#
_cell.length_a   1.000
_cell.length_b   1.000
_cell.length_c   1.000
_cell.angle_alpha   90.00
_cell.angle_beta   90.00
_cell.angle_gamma   90.00
#
_symmetry.space_group_name_H-M   'P 1'
#
loop_
_entity.id
_entity.type
_entity.pdbx_description
1 polymer ?
#
loop_
_entity_poly.entity_id
_entity_poly.type
_entity_poly.pdbx_seq_one_letter_code
_entity_poly.pdbx_strand_id
1 'polypeptide(L)'
;MNSFLGALAWLADPANWAGDDGIPVRLLEHIGITAVAVFIAAVIAISLGLFIGHTGRLSFLVVSTTGALRALPTLGLLVLFALWLGIGIGPVIIVLVILAIPPLLAGAYAGVESVDRATIDAARAIGMTEWQILTRVEVPLGLPIIVGGLRSAVLQVVATATIAAYLPIGGLGRYIFDFLPLRRFEPVFAGAILVTVLALVLEGVFAAIQRLAVPKGVRILRGSPAALGAGRPARVEPAADSDGADSGGADSDRPEYGGGPTSSPPASHTHSHPTQ
;
A
#
# COMPACT_ATOMS: atom_id res chain seq x y z
N MET A 1 -33.93 17.14 2.28
CA MET A 1 -34.11 15.70 1.98
C MET A 1 -32.77 15.01 2.17
N ASN A 2 -32.76 13.75 2.62
CA ASN A 2 -31.52 13.02 2.88
C ASN A 2 -30.75 12.81 1.56
N SER A 3 -29.63 13.50 1.34
CA SER A 3 -28.85 13.46 0.08
C SER A 3 -28.46 12.05 -0.33
N PHE A 4 -28.31 11.15 0.65
CA PHE A 4 -28.08 9.73 0.43
C PHE A 4 -29.27 9.02 -0.25
N LEU A 5 -30.50 9.27 0.19
CA LEU A 5 -31.70 8.71 -0.47
C LEU A 5 -31.89 9.32 -1.87
N GLY A 6 -31.55 10.60 -2.03
CA GLY A 6 -31.53 11.25 -3.34
C GLY A 6 -30.55 10.59 -4.31
N ALA A 7 -29.39 10.16 -3.83
CA ALA A 7 -28.41 9.42 -4.63
C ALA A 7 -28.94 8.05 -5.10
N LEU A 8 -29.64 7.33 -4.23
CA LEU A 8 -30.27 6.05 -4.61
C LEU A 8 -31.38 6.25 -5.65
N ALA A 9 -32.18 7.30 -5.51
CA ALA A 9 -33.18 7.66 -6.50
C ALA A 9 -32.54 8.04 -7.84
N TRP A 10 -31.44 8.80 -7.81
CA TRP A 10 -30.67 9.14 -9.01
C TRP A 10 -30.10 7.89 -9.69
N LEU A 11 -29.55 6.94 -8.93
CA LEU A 11 -29.07 5.66 -9.46
C LEU A 11 -30.20 4.78 -10.02
N ALA A 12 -31.42 4.91 -9.50
CA ALA A 12 -32.58 4.15 -9.97
C ALA A 12 -33.22 4.75 -11.24
N ASP A 13 -32.90 6.00 -11.59
CA ASP A 13 -33.44 6.68 -12.77
C ASP A 13 -32.76 6.15 -14.05
N PRO A 14 -33.52 5.52 -14.98
CA PRO A 14 -32.98 5.00 -16.23
C PRO A 14 -32.28 6.05 -17.11
N ALA A 15 -32.62 7.33 -16.96
CA ALA A 15 -31.98 8.40 -17.72
C ALA A 15 -30.47 8.49 -17.45
N ASN A 16 -30.02 8.14 -16.25
CA ASN A 16 -28.59 8.18 -15.88
C ASN A 16 -27.79 6.97 -16.38
N TRP A 17 -28.47 5.96 -16.94
CA TRP A 17 -27.83 4.75 -17.48
C TRP A 17 -27.63 4.78 -19.00
N ALA A 18 -28.22 5.77 -19.68
CA ALA A 18 -28.18 5.91 -21.13
C ALA A 18 -27.41 7.17 -21.56
N GLY A 19 -26.94 7.17 -22.81
CA GLY A 19 -26.21 8.30 -23.41
C GLY A 19 -24.71 8.31 -23.12
N ASP A 20 -24.03 9.29 -23.70
CA ASP A 20 -22.56 9.42 -23.66
C ASP A 20 -22.03 9.74 -22.25
N ASP A 21 -22.89 10.31 -21.38
CA ASP A 21 -22.59 10.60 -19.97
C ASP A 21 -23.15 9.54 -19.00
N GLY A 22 -23.69 8.44 -19.54
CA GLY A 22 -24.31 7.38 -18.74
C GLY A 22 -23.33 6.60 -17.88
N ILE A 23 -23.83 6.00 -16.80
CA ILE A 23 -23.03 5.25 -15.82
C ILE A 23 -22.13 4.19 -16.48
N PRO A 24 -22.60 3.37 -17.44
CA PRO A 24 -21.76 2.38 -18.09
C PRO A 24 -20.58 2.99 -18.86
N VAL A 25 -20.79 4.11 -19.53
CA VAL A 25 -19.73 4.80 -20.29
C VAL A 25 -18.68 5.35 -19.34
N ARG A 26 -19.12 6.08 -18.30
CA ARG A 26 -18.21 6.62 -17.27
C ARG A 26 -17.45 5.52 -16.51
N LEU A 27 -18.10 4.38 -16.27
CA LEU A 27 -17.46 3.22 -15.67
C LEU A 27 -16.36 2.65 -16.59
N LEU A 28 -16.66 2.48 -17.87
CA LEU A 28 -15.70 1.96 -18.86
C LEU A 28 -14.51 2.91 -19.05
N GLU A 29 -14.74 4.22 -19.10
CA GLU A 29 -13.67 5.22 -19.12
C GLU A 29 -12.77 5.10 -17.88
N HIS A 30 -13.38 4.98 -16.70
CA HIS A 30 -12.63 4.87 -15.43
C HIS A 30 -11.75 3.62 -15.39
N ILE A 31 -12.31 2.49 -15.83
CA ILE A 31 -11.58 1.22 -15.94
C ILE A 31 -10.50 1.33 -17.02
N GLY A 32 -10.79 1.92 -18.18
CA GLY A 32 -9.85 2.07 -19.29
C GLY A 32 -8.64 2.93 -18.92
N ILE A 33 -8.87 4.10 -18.32
CA ILE A 33 -7.81 4.99 -17.82
C ILE A 33 -6.94 4.26 -16.80
N THR A 34 -7.58 3.58 -15.84
CA THR A 34 -6.89 2.78 -14.82
C THR A 34 -6.04 1.68 -15.45
N ALA A 35 -6.61 0.90 -16.37
CA ALA A 35 -5.96 -0.24 -16.99
C ALA A 35 -4.73 0.20 -17.80
N VAL A 36 -4.84 1.27 -18.61
CA VAL A 36 -3.73 1.81 -19.38
C VAL A 36 -2.60 2.30 -18.46
N ALA A 37 -2.94 3.08 -17.43
CA ALA A 37 -1.94 3.60 -16.49
C ALA A 37 -1.23 2.47 -15.72
N VAL A 38 -1.98 1.51 -15.18
CA VAL A 38 -1.42 0.36 -14.46
C VAL A 38 -0.59 -0.51 -15.39
N PHE A 39 -1.03 -0.74 -16.63
CA PHE A 39 -0.29 -1.55 -17.60
C PHE A 39 1.08 -0.94 -17.90
N ILE A 40 1.13 0.36 -18.23
CA ILE A 40 2.39 1.07 -18.50
C ILE A 40 3.28 1.02 -17.25
N ALA A 41 2.72 1.33 -16.08
CA ALA A 41 3.47 1.28 -14.83
C ALA A 41 3.98 -0.13 -14.52
N ALA A 42 3.20 -1.18 -14.79
CA ALA A 42 3.57 -2.57 -14.54
C ALA A 42 4.73 -3.00 -15.42
N VAL A 43 4.70 -2.66 -16.71
CA VAL A 43 5.82 -2.95 -17.62
C VAL A 43 7.12 -2.33 -17.11
N ILE A 44 7.08 -1.11 -16.59
CA ILE A 44 8.27 -0.42 -16.07
C ILE A 44 8.68 -0.98 -14.70
N ALA A 45 7.77 -0.94 -13.74
CA ALA A 45 8.05 -1.20 -12.33
C ALA A 45 8.26 -2.68 -12.03
N ILE A 46 7.51 -3.60 -12.67
CA ILE A 46 7.71 -5.03 -12.47
C ILE A 46 9.04 -5.46 -13.07
N SER A 47 9.34 -5.05 -14.31
CA SER A 47 10.63 -5.38 -14.94
C SER A 47 11.81 -4.90 -14.09
N LEU A 48 11.75 -3.66 -13.60
CA LEU A 48 12.78 -3.09 -12.74
C LEU A 48 12.84 -3.79 -11.36
N GLY A 49 11.68 -4.08 -10.76
CA GLY A 49 11.60 -4.73 -9.45
C GLY A 49 12.10 -6.16 -9.46
N LEU A 50 11.79 -6.92 -10.51
CA LEU A 50 12.31 -8.27 -10.71
C LEU A 50 13.84 -8.25 -10.89
N PHE A 51 14.36 -7.33 -11.70
CA PHE A 51 15.80 -7.19 -11.91
C PHE A 51 16.55 -6.84 -10.61
N ILE A 52 16.04 -5.86 -9.86
CA ILE A 52 16.64 -5.43 -8.59
C ILE A 52 16.54 -6.53 -7.53
N GLY A 53 15.39 -7.18 -7.43
CA GLY A 53 15.16 -8.29 -6.49
C GLY A 53 16.12 -9.46 -6.74
N HIS A 54 16.26 -9.86 -8.00
CA HIS A 54 17.13 -10.97 -8.38
C HIS A 54 18.61 -10.67 -8.13
N THR A 55 19.06 -9.46 -8.48
CA THR A 55 20.48 -9.10 -8.33
C THR A 55 20.83 -8.79 -6.86
N GLY A 56 19.84 -8.48 -6.02
CA GLY A 56 20.05 -8.00 -4.63
C GLY A 56 20.78 -6.66 -4.54
N ARG A 57 21.09 -6.04 -5.68
CA ARG A 57 21.80 -4.77 -5.80
C ARG A 57 20.79 -3.63 -5.94
N LEU A 58 21.08 -2.47 -5.36
CA LEU A 58 20.20 -1.28 -5.39
C LEU A 58 18.88 -1.44 -4.58
N SER A 59 18.81 -2.33 -3.59
CA SER A 59 17.66 -2.43 -2.68
C SER A 59 17.34 -1.09 -1.99
N PHE A 60 18.37 -0.34 -1.59
CA PHE A 60 18.23 1.01 -1.06
C PHE A 60 17.53 1.98 -2.03
N LEU A 61 17.79 1.83 -3.34
CA LEU A 61 17.17 2.69 -4.36
C LEU A 61 15.67 2.40 -4.47
N VAL A 62 15.25 1.13 -4.39
CA VAL A 62 13.82 0.78 -4.40
C VAL A 62 13.09 1.46 -3.25
N VAL A 63 13.60 1.35 -2.03
CA VAL A 63 12.97 1.96 -0.84
C VAL A 63 12.93 3.49 -0.97
N SER A 64 14.06 4.10 -1.34
CA SER A 64 14.20 5.55 -1.46
C SER A 64 13.33 6.13 -2.56
N THR A 65 13.33 5.52 -3.75
CA THR A 65 12.51 5.96 -4.90
C THR A 65 11.03 5.75 -4.62
N THR A 66 10.64 4.61 -4.06
CA THR A 66 9.24 4.34 -3.68
C THR A 66 8.74 5.37 -2.66
N GLY A 67 9.56 5.68 -1.65
CA GLY A 67 9.24 6.70 -0.63
C GLY A 67 9.12 8.10 -1.24
N ALA A 68 10.09 8.51 -2.05
CA ALA A 68 10.10 9.82 -2.71
C ALA A 68 8.89 10.02 -3.64
N LEU A 69 8.58 9.02 -4.46
CA LEU A 69 7.43 9.07 -5.37
C LEU A 69 6.10 9.16 -4.62
N ARG A 70 5.96 8.50 -3.46
CA ARG A 70 4.74 8.60 -2.63
C ARG A 70 4.61 9.93 -1.90
N ALA A 71 5.70 10.66 -1.69
CA ALA A 71 5.66 11.99 -1.09
C ALA A 71 5.17 13.07 -2.07
N LEU A 72 5.08 12.76 -3.37
CA LEU A 72 4.64 13.73 -4.37
C LEU A 72 3.15 14.07 -4.21
N PRO A 73 2.79 15.37 -4.15
CA PRO A 73 1.40 15.78 -4.06
C PRO A 73 0.68 15.50 -5.37
N THR A 74 -0.30 14.59 -5.36
CA THR A 74 -1.02 14.14 -6.57
C THR A 74 -1.67 15.28 -7.34
N LEU A 75 -2.40 16.18 -6.67
CA LEU A 75 -3.00 17.34 -7.32
C LEU A 75 -1.94 18.27 -7.91
N GLY A 76 -0.81 18.45 -7.22
CA GLY A 76 0.31 19.24 -7.72
C GLY A 76 0.90 18.67 -9.00
N LEU A 77 1.07 17.34 -9.07
CA LEU A 77 1.51 16.66 -10.30
C LEU A 77 0.51 16.83 -11.45
N LEU A 78 -0.78 16.67 -11.18
CA LEU A 78 -1.83 16.84 -12.20
C LEU A 78 -1.79 18.24 -12.80
N VAL A 79 -1.71 19.28 -11.95
CA VAL A 79 -1.62 20.67 -12.40
C VAL A 79 -0.31 20.90 -13.17
N LEU A 80 0.82 20.43 -12.65
CA LEU A 80 2.14 20.59 -13.28
C LEU A 80 2.14 20.02 -14.71
N PHE A 81 1.74 18.76 -14.87
CA PHE A 81 1.75 18.11 -16.18
C PHE A 81 0.69 18.69 -17.13
N ALA A 82 -0.43 19.17 -16.61
CA ALA A 82 -1.43 19.86 -17.43
C ALA A 82 -0.93 21.21 -17.96
N LEU A 83 -0.18 21.96 -17.15
CA LEU A 83 0.44 23.20 -17.59
C LEU A 83 1.58 22.94 -18.58
N TRP A 84 2.32 21.84 -18.40
CA TRP A 84 3.49 21.54 -19.22
C TRP A 84 3.14 20.91 -20.58
N LEU A 85 2.21 19.95 -20.61
CA LEU A 85 1.84 19.18 -21.80
C LEU A 85 0.48 19.58 -22.39
N GLY A 86 -0.23 20.52 -21.75
CA GLY A 86 -1.59 20.91 -22.09
C GLY A 86 -2.66 20.08 -21.38
N ILE A 87 -3.92 20.45 -21.57
CA ILE A 87 -5.06 19.76 -20.96
C ILE A 87 -5.42 18.54 -21.81
N GLY A 88 -5.50 17.36 -21.18
CA GLY A 88 -5.95 16.14 -21.84
C GLY A 88 -5.70 14.89 -21.01
N ILE A 89 -5.98 13.73 -21.60
CA ILE A 89 -5.80 12.43 -20.96
C ILE A 89 -4.32 12.07 -20.73
N GLY A 90 -3.42 12.50 -21.61
CA GLY A 90 -1.99 12.21 -21.55
C GLY A 90 -1.31 12.62 -20.23
N PRO A 91 -1.39 13.90 -19.81
CA PRO A 91 -0.89 14.36 -18.51
C PRO A 91 -1.39 13.51 -17.35
N VAL A 92 -2.68 13.14 -17.36
CA VAL A 92 -3.26 12.35 -16.28
C VAL A 92 -2.69 10.93 -16.26
N ILE A 93 -2.59 10.27 -17.42
CA ILE A 93 -1.98 8.94 -17.51
C ILE A 93 -0.55 8.96 -16.97
N ILE A 94 0.25 9.99 -17.30
CA ILE A 94 1.62 10.12 -16.77
C ILE A 94 1.61 10.17 -15.24
N VAL A 95 0.74 10.99 -14.64
CA VAL A 95 0.64 11.09 -13.18
C VAL A 95 0.18 9.77 -12.55
N LEU A 96 -0.82 9.11 -13.13
CA LEU A 96 -1.29 7.82 -12.65
C LEU A 96 -0.22 6.73 -12.75
N VAL A 97 0.58 6.73 -13.82
CA VAL A 97 1.74 5.85 -13.99
C VAL A 97 2.76 6.09 -12.89
N ILE A 98 3.16 7.35 -12.67
CA ILE A 98 4.13 7.73 -11.63
C ILE A 98 3.67 7.22 -10.26
N LEU A 99 2.37 7.36 -9.96
CA LEU A 99 1.79 6.96 -8.68
C LEU A 99 1.58 5.45 -8.55
N ALA A 100 1.44 4.72 -9.66
CA ALA A 100 1.32 3.26 -9.67
C ALA A 100 2.66 2.54 -9.52
N ILE A 101 3.77 3.17 -9.93
CA ILE A 101 5.13 2.59 -9.85
C ILE A 101 5.48 2.13 -8.42
N PRO A 102 5.30 2.93 -7.35
CA PRO A 102 5.70 2.55 -5.99
C PRO A 102 5.14 1.21 -5.50
N PRO A 103 3.81 0.95 -5.49
CA PRO A 103 3.29 -0.35 -5.07
C PRO A 103 3.70 -1.51 -5.99
N LEU A 104 3.81 -1.28 -7.32
CA LEU A 104 4.24 -2.31 -8.27
C LEU A 104 5.69 -2.71 -8.08
N LEU A 105 6.58 -1.71 -7.97
CA LEU A 105 8.02 -1.91 -7.78
C LEU A 105 8.28 -2.63 -6.46
N ALA A 106 7.63 -2.16 -5.37
CA ALA A 106 7.75 -2.78 -4.06
C ALA A 106 7.24 -4.22 -4.05
N GLY A 107 6.11 -4.51 -4.69
CA GLY A 107 5.57 -5.87 -4.77
C GLY A 107 6.43 -6.81 -5.61
N ALA A 108 6.96 -6.35 -6.75
CA ALA A 108 7.86 -7.12 -7.60
C ALA A 108 9.18 -7.44 -6.88
N TYR A 109 9.81 -6.42 -6.28
CA TYR A 109 11.03 -6.58 -5.49
C TYR A 109 10.83 -7.53 -4.30
N ALA A 110 9.81 -7.28 -3.48
CA ALA A 110 9.54 -8.09 -2.30
C ALA A 110 9.14 -9.53 -2.67
N GLY A 111 8.48 -9.73 -3.81
CA GLY A 111 8.15 -11.06 -4.31
C GLY A 111 9.39 -11.90 -4.56
N VAL A 112 10.38 -11.36 -5.26
CA VAL A 112 11.64 -12.06 -5.53
C VAL A 112 12.48 -12.23 -4.27
N GLU A 113 12.65 -11.17 -3.46
CA GLU A 113 13.45 -11.22 -2.22
C GLU A 113 12.86 -12.17 -1.17
N SER A 114 11.55 -12.46 -1.22
CA SER A 114 10.91 -13.40 -0.28
C SER A 114 11.30 -14.85 -0.48
N VAL A 115 11.93 -15.19 -1.60
CA VAL A 115 12.30 -16.57 -1.94
C VAL A 115 13.56 -16.95 -1.19
N ASP A 116 13.51 -18.11 -0.54
CA ASP A 116 14.60 -18.59 0.31
C ASP A 116 15.89 -18.83 -0.49
N ARG A 117 17.03 -18.35 0.05
CA ARG A 117 18.33 -18.44 -0.62
C ARG A 117 18.76 -19.89 -0.84
N ALA A 118 18.42 -20.81 0.07
CA ALA A 118 18.74 -22.22 -0.13
C ALA A 118 17.96 -22.83 -1.31
N THR A 119 16.74 -22.34 -1.59
CA THR A 119 15.98 -22.74 -2.78
C THR A 119 16.66 -22.26 -4.07
N ILE A 120 17.19 -21.04 -4.06
CA ILE A 120 17.94 -20.46 -5.17
C ILE A 120 19.27 -21.22 -5.40
N ASP A 121 20.02 -21.48 -4.33
CA ASP A 121 21.28 -22.22 -4.39
C ASP A 121 21.08 -23.66 -4.88
N ALA A 122 19.99 -24.31 -4.46
CA ALA A 122 19.62 -25.63 -4.96
C ALA A 122 19.29 -25.61 -6.46
N ALA A 123 18.55 -24.60 -6.94
CA ALA A 123 18.26 -24.43 -8.37
C ALA A 123 19.55 -24.20 -9.17
N ARG A 124 20.51 -23.44 -8.62
CA ARG A 124 21.83 -23.24 -9.24
C ARG A 124 22.66 -24.52 -9.25
N ALA A 125 22.61 -25.33 -8.18
CA ALA A 125 23.35 -26.59 -8.07
C ALA A 125 22.92 -27.66 -9.10
N ILE A 126 21.65 -27.63 -9.55
CA ILE A 126 21.15 -28.49 -10.63
C ILE A 126 21.36 -27.91 -12.04
N GLY A 127 22.12 -26.81 -12.16
CA GLY A 127 22.55 -26.23 -13.43
C GLY A 127 21.58 -25.24 -14.07
N MET A 128 20.61 -24.69 -13.32
CA MET A 128 19.76 -23.62 -13.85
C MET A 128 20.55 -22.33 -14.08
N THR A 129 20.27 -21.64 -15.19
CA THR A 129 20.80 -20.30 -15.45
C THR A 129 20.06 -19.26 -14.61
N GLU A 130 20.67 -18.09 -14.36
CA GLU A 130 20.03 -17.00 -13.61
C GLU A 130 18.65 -16.58 -14.17
N TRP A 131 18.49 -16.59 -15.50
CA TRP A 131 17.20 -16.32 -16.13
C TRP A 131 16.17 -17.43 -15.87
N GLN A 132 16.60 -18.69 -15.83
CA GLN A 132 15.73 -19.80 -15.47
C GLN A 132 15.36 -19.75 -13.99
N ILE A 133 16.28 -19.38 -13.11
CA ILE A 133 16.02 -19.17 -11.68
C ILE A 133 14.96 -18.08 -11.51
N LEU A 134 15.15 -16.90 -12.11
CA LEU A 134 14.20 -15.80 -12.02
C LEU A 134 12.80 -16.20 -12.53
N THR A 135 12.71 -16.75 -13.74
CA THR A 135 11.41 -17.02 -14.38
C THR A 135 10.71 -18.28 -13.90
N ARG A 136 11.45 -19.31 -13.45
CA ARG A 136 10.89 -20.62 -13.08
C ARG A 136 10.89 -20.90 -11.58
N VAL A 137 11.66 -20.15 -10.79
CA VAL A 137 11.75 -20.34 -9.33
C VAL A 137 11.28 -19.08 -8.62
N GLU A 138 11.94 -17.94 -8.82
CA GLU A 138 11.67 -16.74 -8.05
C GLU A 138 10.29 -16.14 -8.34
N VAL A 139 9.96 -15.90 -9.60
CA VAL A 139 8.66 -15.31 -10.01
C VAL A 139 7.48 -16.20 -9.59
N PRO A 140 7.47 -17.53 -9.82
CA PRO A 140 6.37 -18.38 -9.39
C PRO A 140 6.21 -18.46 -7.87
N LEU A 141 7.31 -18.53 -7.11
CA LEU A 141 7.26 -18.60 -5.64
C LEU A 141 6.86 -17.25 -5.02
N GLY A 142 7.33 -16.14 -5.61
CA GLY A 142 7.00 -14.77 -5.20
C GLY A 142 5.65 -14.26 -5.71
N LEU A 143 4.99 -14.97 -6.63
CA LEU A 143 3.79 -14.51 -7.34
C LEU A 143 2.69 -13.96 -6.42
N PRO A 144 2.35 -14.57 -5.27
CA PRO A 144 1.32 -14.02 -4.38
C PRO A 144 1.63 -12.59 -3.89
N ILE A 145 2.91 -12.29 -3.67
CA ILE A 145 3.37 -10.97 -3.22
C ILE A 145 3.38 -9.98 -4.39
N ILE A 146 3.83 -10.40 -5.57
CA ILE A 146 3.79 -9.59 -6.80
C ILE A 146 2.35 -9.18 -7.13
N VAL A 147 1.42 -10.13 -7.05
CA VAL A 147 -0.03 -9.86 -7.23
C VAL A 147 -0.56 -8.92 -6.15
N GLY A 148 -0.04 -8.99 -4.92
CA GLY A 148 -0.36 -8.02 -3.85
C GLY A 148 0.07 -6.59 -4.18
N GLY A 149 1.25 -6.43 -4.80
CA GLY A 149 1.71 -5.14 -5.33
C GLY A 149 0.81 -4.61 -6.44
N LEU A 150 0.45 -5.47 -7.40
CA LEU A 150 -0.47 -5.12 -8.49
C LEU A 150 -1.86 -4.72 -7.98
N ARG A 151 -2.42 -5.48 -7.03
CA ARG A 151 -3.68 -5.14 -6.34
C ARG A 151 -3.60 -3.74 -5.72
N SER A 152 -2.55 -3.49 -4.94
CA SER A 152 -2.36 -2.19 -4.27
C SER A 152 -2.27 -1.05 -5.28
N ALA A 153 -1.56 -1.26 -6.40
CA ALA A 153 -1.44 -0.29 -7.48
C ALA A 153 -2.78 0.01 -8.15
N VAL A 154 -3.55 -1.03 -8.50
CA VAL A 154 -4.86 -0.85 -9.13
C VAL A 154 -5.80 -0.07 -8.22
N LEU A 155 -5.92 -0.44 -6.95
CA LEU A 155 -6.82 0.26 -6.02
C LEU A 155 -6.41 1.72 -5.82
N GLN A 156 -5.11 1.98 -5.71
CA GLN A 156 -4.59 3.34 -5.61
C GLN A 156 -4.89 4.16 -6.87
N VAL A 157 -4.71 3.59 -8.07
CA VAL A 157 -5.00 4.28 -9.33
C VAL A 157 -6.50 4.53 -9.49
N VAL A 158 -7.36 3.57 -9.15
CA VAL A 158 -8.83 3.75 -9.21
C VAL A 158 -9.28 4.89 -8.29
N ALA A 159 -8.76 4.92 -7.06
CA ALA A 159 -9.06 5.99 -6.11
C ALA A 159 -8.55 7.34 -6.63
N THR A 160 -7.30 7.37 -7.12
CA THR A 160 -6.68 8.60 -7.62
C THR A 160 -7.33 9.11 -8.91
N ALA A 161 -7.71 8.24 -9.82
CA ALA A 161 -8.37 8.58 -11.08
C ALA A 161 -9.70 9.32 -10.82
N THR A 162 -10.35 9.03 -9.70
CA THR A 162 -11.55 9.76 -9.25
C THR A 162 -11.23 11.23 -8.99
N ILE A 163 -10.12 11.51 -8.31
CA ILE A 163 -9.65 12.88 -8.06
C ILE A 163 -9.13 13.51 -9.36
N ALA A 164 -8.48 12.72 -10.22
CA ALA A 164 -7.95 13.19 -11.50
C ALA A 164 -9.02 13.64 -12.49
N ALA A 165 -10.28 13.21 -12.31
CA ALA A 165 -11.44 13.71 -13.06
C ALA A 165 -11.76 15.19 -12.82
N TYR A 166 -11.00 15.87 -11.94
CA TYR A 166 -10.88 17.32 -11.92
C TYR A 166 -10.44 17.86 -13.29
N LEU A 167 -9.59 17.13 -14.00
CA LEU A 167 -9.32 17.38 -15.42
C LEU A 167 -10.40 16.70 -16.29
N PRO A 168 -10.72 17.26 -17.46
CA PRO A 168 -11.78 16.74 -18.35
C PRO A 168 -11.31 15.48 -19.10
N ILE A 169 -11.13 14.37 -18.40
CA ILE A 169 -10.64 13.08 -18.92
C ILE A 169 -11.71 12.00 -19.02
N GLY A 170 -12.91 12.25 -18.50
CA GLY A 170 -13.97 11.26 -18.32
C GLY A 170 -13.87 10.49 -17.00
N GLY A 171 -14.57 9.36 -16.90
CA GLY A 171 -14.59 8.49 -15.72
C GLY A 171 -15.68 8.81 -14.70
N LEU A 172 -15.82 7.93 -13.69
CA LEU A 172 -16.83 8.07 -12.64
C LEU A 172 -16.65 9.34 -11.79
N GLY A 173 -15.43 9.86 -11.70
CA GLY A 173 -15.15 11.11 -10.99
C GLY A 173 -15.84 12.34 -11.58
N ARG A 174 -16.31 12.29 -12.84
CA ARG A 174 -17.08 13.38 -13.46
C ARG A 174 -18.39 13.64 -12.73
N TYR A 175 -19.06 12.61 -12.21
CA TYR A 175 -20.26 12.77 -11.38
C TYR A 175 -20.00 13.55 -10.08
N ILE A 176 -18.76 13.56 -9.60
CA ILE A 176 -18.35 14.35 -8.44
C ILE A 176 -18.06 15.78 -8.88
N PHE A 177 -17.13 15.97 -9.81
CA PHE A 177 -16.61 17.31 -10.12
C PHE A 177 -17.56 18.19 -10.94
N ASP A 178 -18.45 17.62 -11.74
CA ASP A 178 -19.36 18.43 -12.58
C ASP A 178 -20.57 18.96 -11.80
N PHE A 179 -21.00 18.21 -10.78
CA PHE A 179 -22.20 18.55 -10.01
C PHE A 179 -21.89 19.30 -8.71
N LEU A 180 -20.64 19.26 -8.23
CA LEU A 180 -20.22 19.98 -7.03
C LEU A 180 -20.39 21.50 -7.14
N PRO A 181 -19.98 22.18 -8.24
CA PRO A 181 -20.20 23.63 -8.39
C PRO A 181 -21.69 23.99 -8.46
N LEU A 182 -22.52 23.06 -8.96
CA LEU A 182 -23.96 23.22 -9.07
C LEU A 182 -24.71 22.98 -7.75
N ARG A 183 -24.00 22.60 -6.68
CA ARG A 183 -24.56 22.21 -5.37
C ARG A 183 -25.63 21.10 -5.48
N ARG A 184 -25.52 20.26 -6.51
CA ARG A 184 -26.36 19.07 -6.67
C ARG A 184 -25.60 17.89 -6.08
N PHE A 185 -25.96 17.51 -4.86
CA PHE A 185 -25.20 16.50 -4.13
C PHE A 185 -25.65 15.07 -4.45
N GLU A 186 -26.85 14.88 -4.97
CA GLU A 186 -27.39 13.57 -5.31
C GLU A 186 -26.50 12.82 -6.32
N PRO A 187 -26.05 13.43 -7.45
CA PRO A 187 -25.12 12.77 -8.38
C PRO A 187 -23.71 12.62 -7.78
N VAL A 188 -23.29 13.54 -6.91
CA VAL A 188 -21.98 13.47 -6.24
C VAL A 188 -21.90 12.23 -5.32
N PHE A 189 -22.94 12.01 -4.50
CA PHE A 189 -23.04 10.83 -3.66
C PHE A 189 -23.18 9.55 -4.51
N ALA A 190 -23.95 9.58 -5.59
CA ALA A 190 -24.07 8.44 -6.49
C ALA A 190 -22.73 8.07 -7.13
N GLY A 191 -21.96 9.06 -7.61
CA GLY A 191 -20.61 8.86 -8.13
C GLY A 191 -19.66 8.24 -7.09
N ALA A 192 -19.69 8.74 -5.86
CA ALA A 192 -18.91 8.17 -4.76
C ALA A 192 -19.29 6.70 -4.44
N ILE A 193 -20.59 6.38 -4.47
CA ILE A 193 -21.08 4.99 -4.32
C ILE A 193 -20.57 4.12 -5.47
N LEU A 194 -20.66 4.57 -6.72
CA LEU A 194 -20.20 3.82 -7.90
C LEU A 194 -18.69 3.53 -7.84
N VAL A 195 -17.88 4.52 -7.48
CA VAL A 195 -16.42 4.33 -7.28
C VAL A 195 -16.14 3.34 -6.15
N THR A 196 -16.88 3.43 -5.05
CA THR A 196 -16.75 2.51 -3.91
C THR A 196 -17.09 1.08 -4.31
N VAL A 197 -18.20 0.87 -5.03
CA VAL A 197 -18.60 -0.43 -5.56
C VAL A 197 -17.55 -0.97 -6.51
N LEU A 198 -17.03 -0.16 -7.44
CA LEU A 198 -15.95 -0.56 -8.33
C LEU A 198 -14.70 -1.01 -7.55
N ALA A 199 -14.28 -0.24 -6.55
CA ALA A 199 -13.13 -0.59 -5.71
C ALA A 199 -13.35 -1.91 -4.96
N LEU A 200 -14.54 -2.13 -4.38
CA LEU A 200 -14.90 -3.38 -3.69
C LEU A 200 -14.96 -4.59 -4.64
N VAL A 201 -15.45 -4.40 -5.87
CA VAL A 201 -15.46 -5.45 -6.90
C VAL A 201 -14.02 -5.81 -7.27
N LEU A 202 -13.17 -4.82 -7.54
CA LEU A 202 -11.76 -5.06 -7.87
C LEU A 202 -11.01 -5.72 -6.70
N GLU A 203 -11.28 -5.29 -5.47
CA GLU A 203 -10.76 -5.90 -4.25
C GLU A 203 -11.14 -7.39 -4.16
N GLY A 204 -12.42 -7.71 -4.41
CA GLY A 204 -12.92 -9.08 -4.44
C GLY A 204 -12.26 -9.92 -5.54
N VAL A 205 -12.08 -9.35 -6.74
CA VAL A 205 -11.40 -10.01 -7.87
C VAL A 205 -9.95 -10.31 -7.51
N PHE A 206 -9.20 -9.35 -6.99
CA PHE A 206 -7.81 -9.59 -6.58
C PHE A 206 -7.69 -10.56 -5.41
N ALA A 207 -8.62 -10.53 -4.45
CA ALA A 207 -8.67 -11.52 -3.39
C ALA A 207 -8.91 -12.94 -3.94
N ALA A 208 -9.75 -13.10 -4.96
CA ALA A 208 -9.95 -14.38 -5.64
C ALA A 208 -8.69 -14.82 -6.41
N ILE A 209 -8.05 -13.91 -7.15
CA ILE A 209 -6.79 -14.19 -7.87
C ILE A 209 -5.69 -14.62 -6.89
N GLN A 210 -5.53 -13.93 -5.76
CA GLN A 210 -4.54 -14.29 -4.75
C GLN A 210 -4.78 -15.68 -4.15
N ARG A 211 -6.04 -16.07 -3.95
CA ARG A 211 -6.39 -17.43 -3.48
C ARG A 211 -6.00 -18.51 -4.49
N LEU A 212 -6.06 -18.22 -5.78
CA LEU A 212 -5.62 -19.13 -6.85
C LEU A 212 -4.09 -19.13 -6.99
N ALA A 213 -3.43 -17.99 -6.75
CA ALA A 213 -1.98 -17.84 -6.86
C ALA A 213 -1.19 -18.49 -5.71
N VAL A 214 -1.81 -18.81 -4.56
CA VAL A 214 -1.18 -19.52 -3.45
C VAL A 214 -1.42 -21.03 -3.59
N PRO A 215 -0.39 -21.85 -3.89
CA PRO A 215 -0.52 -23.31 -3.88
C PRO A 215 -0.88 -23.82 -2.48
N LYS A 216 -1.75 -24.84 -2.42
CA LYS A 216 -2.36 -25.38 -1.18
C LYS A 216 -1.37 -25.88 -0.09
N GLY A 217 -0.07 -25.96 -0.38
CA GLY A 217 0.95 -26.56 0.50
C GLY A 217 1.35 -25.75 1.74
N VAL A 218 1.23 -24.42 1.73
CA VAL A 218 1.65 -23.58 2.88
C VAL A 218 0.59 -23.49 3.98
N ARG A 219 -0.64 -23.94 3.70
CA ARG A 219 -1.73 -23.90 4.70
C ARG A 219 -1.62 -25.00 5.77
N ILE A 220 -0.85 -26.05 5.50
CA ILE A 220 -0.75 -27.23 6.38
C ILE A 220 0.24 -27.00 7.54
N LEU A 221 1.28 -26.19 7.37
CA LEU A 221 2.30 -25.95 8.41
C LEU A 221 1.88 -24.99 9.53
N ARG A 222 0.87 -24.13 9.32
CA ARG A 222 0.28 -23.30 10.40
C ARG A 222 -0.77 -24.05 11.23
N GLY A 223 -1.15 -25.26 10.82
CA GLY A 223 -2.22 -26.04 11.43
C GLY A 223 -1.78 -27.20 12.34
N SER A 224 -0.48 -27.35 12.63
CA SER A 224 0.00 -28.37 13.57
C SER A 224 0.48 -27.76 14.89
N PRO A 225 -0.40 -27.63 15.90
CA PRO A 225 -0.03 -27.33 17.29
C PRO A 225 0.94 -28.34 17.93
N ALA A 226 1.26 -29.45 17.26
CA ALA A 226 1.96 -30.59 17.85
C ALA A 226 3.47 -30.41 18.05
N ALA A 227 4.11 -29.37 17.48
CA ALA A 227 5.57 -29.19 17.58
C ALA A 227 6.04 -28.33 18.77
N LEU A 228 5.13 -27.72 19.53
CA LEU A 228 5.47 -26.83 20.66
C LEU A 228 5.60 -27.56 22.01
N GLY A 229 5.48 -28.90 22.03
CA GLY A 229 5.47 -29.70 23.27
C GLY A 229 6.76 -30.47 23.59
N ALA A 230 7.71 -30.59 22.66
CA ALA A 230 8.87 -31.47 22.84
C ALA A 230 10.17 -30.65 22.97
N GLY A 231 10.49 -30.22 24.19
CA GLY A 231 11.81 -29.66 24.49
C GLY A 231 11.81 -28.53 25.53
N ARG A 232 11.24 -28.76 26.72
CA ARG A 232 11.64 -27.99 27.90
C ARG A 232 12.94 -28.59 28.43
N PRO A 233 14.10 -27.93 28.35
CA PRO A 233 15.26 -28.40 29.10
C PRO A 233 14.96 -28.27 30.60
N ALA A 234 15.23 -29.33 31.34
CA ALA A 234 15.08 -29.38 32.79
C ALA A 234 15.88 -28.23 33.42
N ARG A 235 15.20 -27.37 34.15
CA ARG A 235 15.82 -26.33 34.96
C ARG A 235 16.63 -27.02 36.06
N VAL A 236 17.96 -26.96 35.95
CA VAL A 236 18.86 -27.35 37.04
C VAL A 236 18.70 -26.32 38.16
N GLU A 237 18.23 -26.77 39.31
CA GLU A 237 18.15 -25.97 40.54
C GLU A 237 19.57 -25.69 41.05
N PRO A 238 19.92 -24.45 41.45
CA PRO A 238 21.20 -24.20 42.10
C PRO A 238 21.16 -24.75 43.53
N ALA A 239 22.18 -25.53 43.88
CA ALA A 239 22.41 -25.98 45.24
C ALA A 239 22.54 -24.77 46.18
N ALA A 240 21.75 -24.77 47.26
CA ALA A 240 21.92 -23.84 48.35
C ALA A 240 23.24 -24.15 49.06
N ASP A 241 24.19 -23.23 48.94
CA ASP A 241 25.43 -23.25 49.71
C ASP A 241 25.16 -22.51 51.02
N SER A 242 25.16 -23.26 52.11
CA SER A 242 25.02 -22.77 53.48
C SER A 242 26.37 -22.89 54.18
N ASP A 243 27.14 -21.82 54.15
CA ASP A 243 28.21 -21.51 55.09
C ASP A 243 28.41 -19.99 54.96
N GLY A 244 28.32 -19.17 56.00
CA GLY A 244 28.96 -19.33 57.29
C GLY A 244 29.78 -18.06 57.46
N ALA A 245 29.34 -17.20 58.37
CA ALA A 245 29.88 -15.86 58.62
C ALA A 245 31.36 -15.86 59.01
N ASP A 246 32.12 -14.85 58.56
CA ASP A 246 33.10 -14.17 59.42
C ASP A 246 33.46 -12.77 58.85
N SER A 247 34.14 -12.01 59.68
CA SER A 247 34.01 -10.59 59.93
C SER A 247 35.25 -9.78 59.54
N GLY A 248 35.04 -8.47 59.40
CA GLY A 248 36.05 -7.46 59.76
C GLY A 248 36.92 -6.91 58.64
N GLY A 249 36.89 -5.60 58.45
CA GLY A 249 37.96 -4.85 57.78
C GLY A 249 37.50 -3.57 57.10
N ALA A 250 37.78 -2.45 57.76
CA ALA A 250 37.61 -1.08 57.28
C ALA A 250 38.28 -0.82 55.91
N ASP A 251 37.79 0.13 55.12
CA ASP A 251 38.40 1.48 55.04
C ASP A 251 37.67 2.35 53.99
N SER A 252 37.80 3.64 54.27
CA SER A 252 37.31 4.91 53.75
C SER A 252 37.30 5.18 52.23
N ASP A 253 36.63 6.30 51.96
CA ASP A 253 36.71 7.18 50.78
C ASP A 253 35.87 6.84 49.54
N ARG A 254 34.73 7.54 49.41
CA ARG A 254 34.48 8.45 48.28
C ARG A 254 33.26 9.36 48.48
N PRO A 255 33.27 10.59 47.91
CA PRO A 255 32.37 11.65 48.30
C PRO A 255 30.99 11.58 47.62
N GLU A 256 29.97 11.93 48.41
CA GLU A 256 28.60 12.24 47.98
C GLU A 256 28.59 13.48 47.07
N TYR A 257 28.01 13.35 45.88
CA TYR A 257 27.47 14.50 45.15
C TYR A 257 25.99 14.63 45.52
N GLY A 258 25.70 15.53 46.46
CA GLY A 258 24.35 15.90 46.87
C GLY A 258 23.75 17.00 46.01
N GLY A 259 22.41 17.06 46.06
CA GLY A 259 21.57 18.23 45.73
C GLY A 259 21.30 18.40 44.23
N GLY A 260 20.07 18.32 43.73
CA GLY A 260 18.87 18.99 44.25
C GLY A 260 18.24 19.81 43.10
N PRO A 261 17.00 20.33 43.22
CA PRO A 261 15.93 19.91 42.32
C PRO A 261 15.18 21.07 41.61
N THR A 262 14.15 20.67 40.84
CA THR A 262 12.92 21.43 40.49
C THR A 262 12.95 22.35 39.26
N SER A 263 11.96 22.16 38.36
CA SER A 263 10.80 23.06 38.26
C SER A 263 9.89 22.66 37.09
N SER A 264 8.62 22.41 37.42
CA SER A 264 7.49 22.30 36.49
C SER A 264 7.15 23.66 35.86
N PRO A 265 6.53 23.71 34.66
CA PRO A 265 5.79 24.90 34.23
C PRO A 265 4.28 24.78 34.49
N PRO A 266 3.58 25.91 34.73
CA PRO A 266 2.17 25.95 35.17
C PRO A 266 1.16 26.10 34.02
N ALA A 267 -0.11 26.02 34.41
CA ALA A 267 -1.31 26.01 33.58
C ALA A 267 -1.84 27.41 33.14
N SER A 268 -2.64 27.37 32.07
CA SER A 268 -3.84 28.16 31.74
C SER A 268 -3.82 29.70 31.77
N HIS A 269 -4.16 30.32 30.63
CA HIS A 269 -4.97 31.53 30.59
C HIS A 269 -6.00 31.49 29.46
N THR A 270 -7.26 31.45 29.87
CA THR A 270 -8.46 31.91 29.17
C THR A 270 -8.41 33.42 28.94
N HIS A 271 -8.79 33.89 27.74
CA HIS A 271 -9.39 35.21 27.58
C HIS A 271 -10.47 35.23 26.49
N SER A 272 -11.54 35.92 26.83
CA SER A 272 -12.83 36.15 26.19
C SER A 272 -12.83 37.20 25.06
N HIS A 273 -13.87 37.14 24.19
CA HIS A 273 -14.46 38.14 23.28
C HIS A 273 -14.48 39.63 23.77
N PRO A 274 -14.81 40.70 22.98
CA PRO A 274 -15.74 40.76 21.81
C PRO A 274 -15.42 41.78 20.65
N THR A 275 -16.31 41.81 19.64
CA THR A 275 -16.73 42.93 18.73
C THR A 275 -15.71 43.73 17.90
N GLN A 276 -15.82 43.60 16.57
CA GLN A 276 -16.26 44.66 15.65
C GLN A 276 -16.81 44.04 14.36
#